data_AF-A0A8T0QAR7-F1
#
_entry.id   AF-A0A8T0QAR7-F1
#
_cell.length_a   1.000
_cell.length_b   1.000
_cell.length_c   1.000
_cell.angle_alpha   90.00
_cell.angle_beta   90.00
_cell.angle_gamma   90.00
#
_symmetry.space_group_name_H-M   'P 1'
#
loop_
_entity.id
_entity.type
_entity.pdbx_description
1 polymer ?
#
loop_
_entity_poly.entity_id
_entity_poly.type
_entity_poly.pdbx_seq_one_letter_code
_entity_poly.pdbx_strand_id
1 'polypeptide(L)'
;MREDKEEIQKIREEKEKEIQKLEEEAMNQYISHFSIDRQGKVTTDDAFDASQFERQIQSAVNEGRIIVSQMKVDQNHFPAHTYVLELSNPKVLIRPSFKELLAKYEKKGVVQKQKGRPDNVKDTKPSLSQVQLSLSQGDVGNVYFGPNHPMKPHRLCMTHHLVLSYGLHKKMEIYRPHKAYPIELAQFHSADYVEFLHRITPDTQHLYASELTRFNLGEDCPVFDNLFEFCQIYAGGTLDAARRLNHKSCDIAINWAGGLHHAKKCEASGFCYINDLVLGILELLKYHARVLYIDIDVHHGDGVEEAFYFTDRVMTVSFHKYGDLFFPGTGDIKDIGEREGKYYAINIPLKDGIDDASFTRLFKTIIAKVVETYLPGAIVLQCGADSLARDRLGCFNLSIEGHAECVKFVKKFNIPLLVTGGGGYTKENVARCWAVETGVLLDTELPNEIPNNDYIEYFAPDYTLKVANLNMDNLNSKTYLSSIKVQVMESLRSIQHAPGVQMQEVPPDFYIPDFDEDELDPDERVDQHTQDKQIHRDDEYYEGDNDNDHDDGAR
;
A
#
# COMPACT_ATOMS: atom_id res chain seq x y z
N MET A 1 -11.15 -8.01 -52.14
CA MET A 1 -12.32 -8.80 -51.66
C MET A 1 -12.02 -10.29 -51.47
N ARG A 2 -11.30 -10.99 -52.36
CA ARG A 2 -10.78 -12.35 -52.08
C ARG A 2 -9.32 -12.35 -51.59
N GLU A 3 -8.51 -11.41 -52.06
CA GLU A 3 -7.10 -11.26 -51.65
C GLU A 3 -6.92 -10.72 -50.22
N ASP A 4 -7.82 -9.85 -49.72
CA ASP A 4 -7.74 -9.33 -48.33
C ASP A 4 -8.07 -10.38 -47.24
N LYS A 5 -8.74 -11.48 -47.61
CA LYS A 5 -9.11 -12.53 -46.64
C LYS A 5 -7.96 -13.48 -46.34
N GLU A 6 -7.10 -13.74 -47.32
CA GLU A 6 -5.92 -14.61 -47.15
C GLU A 6 -4.84 -13.92 -46.32
N GLU A 7 -4.69 -12.60 -46.46
CA GLU A 7 -3.73 -11.81 -45.67
C GLU A 7 -4.14 -11.70 -44.19
N ILE A 8 -5.43 -11.50 -43.90
CA ILE A 8 -5.97 -11.51 -42.53
C ILE A 8 -5.87 -12.91 -41.89
N GLN A 9 -6.07 -13.97 -42.67
CA GLN A 9 -5.92 -15.35 -42.20
C GLN A 9 -4.47 -15.63 -41.80
N LYS A 10 -3.51 -15.15 -42.61
CA LYS A 10 -2.07 -15.33 -42.35
C LYS A 10 -1.60 -14.59 -41.10
N ILE A 11 -2.07 -13.35 -40.90
CA ILE A 11 -1.78 -12.56 -39.69
C ILE A 11 -2.37 -13.23 -38.43
N ARG A 12 -3.55 -13.85 -38.53
CA ARG A 12 -4.12 -14.63 -37.43
C ARG A 12 -3.29 -15.85 -37.09
N GLU A 13 -2.85 -16.60 -38.09
CA GLU A 13 -2.02 -17.79 -37.90
C GLU A 13 -0.64 -17.47 -37.31
N GLU A 14 -0.06 -16.32 -37.67
CA GLU A 14 1.20 -15.85 -37.08
C GLU A 14 1.02 -15.42 -35.61
N LYS A 15 -0.07 -14.71 -35.28
CA LYS A 15 -0.38 -14.34 -33.90
C LYS A 15 -0.72 -15.53 -33.00
N GLU A 16 -1.39 -16.55 -33.52
CA GLU A 16 -1.68 -17.77 -32.75
C GLU A 16 -0.41 -18.54 -32.39
N LYS A 17 0.60 -18.57 -33.28
CA LYS A 17 1.91 -19.16 -32.99
C LYS A 17 2.71 -18.37 -31.95
N GLU A 18 2.60 -17.05 -31.98
CA GLU A 18 3.27 -16.17 -31.02
C GLU A 18 2.70 -16.32 -29.59
N ILE A 19 1.37 -16.44 -29.48
CA ILE A 19 0.68 -16.71 -28.21
C ILE A 19 1.07 -18.09 -27.65
N GLN A 20 1.12 -19.12 -28.51
CA GLN A 20 1.54 -20.47 -28.08
C GLN A 20 2.94 -20.49 -27.49
N LYS A 21 3.86 -19.70 -28.07
CA LYS A 21 5.25 -19.60 -27.58
C LYS A 21 5.32 -18.91 -26.22
N LEU A 22 4.53 -17.85 -26.01
CA LEU A 22 4.44 -17.14 -24.73
C LEU A 22 3.84 -18.02 -23.61
N GLU A 23 2.85 -18.85 -23.94
CA GLU A 23 2.29 -19.83 -23.00
C GLU A 23 3.33 -20.90 -22.59
N GLU A 24 4.17 -21.34 -23.51
CA GLU A 24 5.25 -22.30 -23.26
C GLU A 24 6.36 -21.71 -22.35
N GLU A 25 6.70 -20.44 -22.55
CA GLU A 25 7.68 -19.71 -21.74
C GLU A 25 7.15 -19.43 -20.31
N ALA A 26 5.87 -19.05 -20.18
CA ALA A 26 5.22 -18.80 -18.88
C ALA A 26 5.11 -20.09 -18.04
N MET A 27 4.86 -21.23 -18.68
CA MET A 27 4.72 -22.51 -17.97
C MET A 27 6.06 -23.02 -17.43
N ASN A 28 7.17 -22.73 -18.11
CA ASN A 28 8.51 -23.10 -17.65
C ASN A 28 9.00 -22.27 -16.44
N GLN A 29 8.42 -21.10 -16.18
CA GLN A 29 8.78 -20.25 -15.04
C GLN A 29 8.15 -20.68 -13.71
N TYR A 30 7.06 -21.47 -13.73
CA TYR A 30 6.25 -21.78 -12.54
C TYR A 30 6.64 -23.07 -11.77
N ILE A 31 7.67 -23.82 -12.21
CA ILE A 31 7.98 -25.17 -11.67
C ILE A 31 9.06 -25.17 -10.55
N SER A 32 9.47 -24.04 -9.98
CA SER A 32 10.67 -23.99 -9.10
C SER A 32 10.48 -24.24 -7.58
N HIS A 33 9.33 -24.68 -7.07
CA HIS A 33 9.08 -24.70 -5.60
C HIS A 33 8.96 -26.08 -4.91
N PHE A 34 9.57 -27.16 -5.43
CA PHE A 34 9.54 -28.47 -4.75
C PHE A 34 10.91 -29.15 -4.67
N SER A 35 11.26 -29.70 -3.49
CA SER A 35 12.39 -30.60 -3.29
C SER A 35 11.90 -31.96 -2.82
N ILE A 36 12.53 -33.03 -3.34
CA ILE A 36 12.15 -34.43 -3.09
C ILE A 36 13.35 -35.15 -2.50
N ASP A 37 13.16 -35.84 -1.38
CA ASP A 37 14.23 -36.64 -0.78
C ASP A 37 14.52 -37.94 -1.56
N ARG A 38 15.60 -38.64 -1.21
CA ARG A 38 16.02 -39.88 -1.88
C ARG A 38 15.05 -41.06 -1.73
N GLN A 39 13.95 -40.89 -1.00
CA GLN A 39 12.90 -41.88 -0.79
C GLN A 39 11.60 -41.50 -1.50
N GLY A 40 11.58 -40.37 -2.24
CA GLY A 40 10.45 -39.96 -3.05
C GLY A 40 9.35 -39.22 -2.27
N LYS A 41 9.64 -38.75 -1.05
CA LYS A 41 8.67 -37.99 -0.25
C LYS A 41 8.81 -36.50 -0.54
N VAL A 42 7.70 -35.85 -0.88
CA VAL A 42 7.59 -34.39 -0.99
C VAL A 42 7.35 -33.83 0.41
N THR A 43 8.21 -32.95 0.89
CA THR A 43 7.96 -32.14 2.09
C THR A 43 7.45 -30.77 1.64
N THR A 44 6.28 -30.37 2.14
CA THR A 44 5.69 -29.04 1.98
C THR A 44 5.90 -28.27 3.28
N ASP A 45 6.23 -26.98 3.20
CA ASP A 45 6.00 -26.08 4.34
C ASP A 45 4.49 -25.72 4.35
N ASP A 46 3.86 -25.83 5.51
CA ASP A 46 2.46 -26.29 5.69
C ASP A 46 1.31 -25.40 5.14
N ALA A 47 0.22 -26.10 4.76
CA ALA A 47 -1.22 -25.72 4.79
C ALA A 47 -2.01 -25.77 3.46
N PHE A 48 -2.23 -26.97 2.89
CA PHE A 48 -3.31 -27.23 1.92
C PHE A 48 -3.97 -28.59 2.22
N ASP A 49 -5.24 -28.59 2.65
CA ASP A 49 -6.00 -29.82 2.94
C ASP A 49 -6.64 -30.37 1.67
N ALA A 50 -5.92 -31.27 0.99
CA ALA A 50 -6.35 -31.94 -0.23
C ALA A 50 -7.69 -32.71 -0.06
N SER A 51 -8.05 -33.12 1.17
CA SER A 51 -9.28 -33.89 1.43
C SER A 51 -10.56 -33.05 1.40
N GLN A 52 -10.44 -31.74 1.62
CA GLN A 52 -11.55 -30.79 1.53
C GLN A 52 -11.86 -30.45 0.07
N PHE A 53 -10.81 -30.28 -0.73
CA PHE A 53 -10.91 -29.99 -2.16
C PHE A 53 -11.52 -31.16 -2.96
N GLU A 54 -11.16 -32.40 -2.61
CA GLU A 54 -11.70 -33.61 -3.24
C GLU A 54 -13.22 -33.77 -3.03
N ARG A 55 -13.71 -33.44 -1.82
CA ARG A 55 -15.15 -33.47 -1.51
C ARG A 55 -15.97 -32.45 -2.29
N GLN A 56 -15.40 -31.27 -2.56
CA GLN A 56 -16.07 -30.21 -3.32
C GLN A 56 -16.22 -30.57 -4.79
N ILE A 57 -15.22 -31.21 -5.40
CA ILE A 57 -15.29 -31.66 -6.80
C ILE A 57 -16.30 -32.81 -6.96
N GLN A 58 -16.34 -33.76 -6.03
CA GLN A 58 -17.29 -34.86 -6.09
C GLN A 58 -18.75 -34.38 -5.93
N SER A 59 -18.99 -33.35 -5.11
CA SER A 59 -20.29 -32.68 -4.99
C SER A 59 -20.72 -32.07 -6.33
N ALA A 60 -19.81 -31.35 -7.00
CA ALA A 60 -20.10 -30.69 -8.28
C ALA A 60 -20.40 -31.68 -9.43
N VAL A 61 -19.80 -32.87 -9.42
CA VAL A 61 -20.12 -33.95 -10.37
C VAL A 61 -21.50 -34.56 -10.08
N ASN A 62 -21.82 -34.81 -8.81
CA ASN A 62 -23.10 -35.41 -8.41
C ASN A 62 -24.29 -34.47 -8.66
N GLU A 63 -24.07 -33.15 -8.56
CA GLU A 63 -25.07 -32.12 -8.84
C GLU A 63 -25.21 -31.79 -10.34
N GLY A 64 -24.52 -32.51 -11.23
CA GLY A 64 -24.60 -32.30 -12.68
C GLY A 64 -23.95 -31.01 -13.18
N ARG A 65 -23.28 -30.25 -12.30
CA ARG A 65 -22.52 -29.03 -12.66
C ARG A 65 -21.28 -29.34 -13.50
N ILE A 66 -20.82 -30.58 -13.50
CA ILE A 66 -19.74 -31.10 -14.33
C ILE A 66 -20.23 -32.35 -15.09
N ILE A 67 -20.33 -32.26 -16.43
CA ILE A 67 -20.76 -33.38 -17.30
C ILE A 67 -19.51 -34.11 -17.84
N VAL A 68 -19.25 -35.31 -17.33
CA VAL A 68 -18.02 -36.09 -17.59
C VAL A 68 -17.85 -36.46 -19.06
N SER A 69 -18.94 -36.64 -19.82
CA SER A 69 -18.89 -37.05 -21.24
C SER A 69 -18.31 -36.00 -22.21
N GLN A 70 -18.02 -34.77 -21.74
CA GLN A 70 -17.40 -33.71 -22.55
C GLN A 70 -15.90 -33.52 -22.29
N MET A 71 -15.30 -34.34 -21.41
CA MET A 71 -13.88 -34.26 -21.06
C MET A 71 -13.01 -34.97 -22.10
N LYS A 72 -12.03 -34.27 -22.68
CA LYS A 72 -11.02 -34.89 -23.56
C LYS A 72 -9.96 -35.59 -22.73
N VAL A 73 -9.71 -36.87 -23.02
CA VAL A 73 -8.64 -37.66 -22.42
C VAL A 73 -7.33 -37.36 -23.16
N ASP A 74 -6.36 -36.78 -22.47
CA ASP A 74 -5.01 -36.60 -22.98
C ASP A 74 -4.26 -37.94 -22.95
N GLN A 75 -3.64 -38.34 -24.06
CA GLN A 75 -2.98 -39.65 -24.21
C GLN A 75 -1.45 -39.56 -24.11
N ASN A 76 -0.88 -38.39 -23.85
CA ASN A 76 0.56 -38.23 -23.70
C ASN A 76 1.06 -38.71 -22.32
N HIS A 77 2.30 -39.21 -22.27
CA HIS A 77 2.94 -39.62 -21.01
C HIS A 77 3.28 -38.38 -20.17
N PHE A 78 2.80 -38.36 -18.92
CA PHE A 78 3.02 -37.27 -18.00
C PHE A 78 4.47 -37.27 -17.45
N PRO A 79 5.07 -36.09 -17.17
CA PRO A 79 6.36 -36.01 -16.50
C PRO A 79 6.26 -36.61 -15.09
N ALA A 80 7.35 -37.22 -14.61
CA ALA A 80 7.45 -37.60 -13.21
C ALA A 80 7.21 -36.36 -12.33
N HIS A 81 6.37 -36.51 -11.29
CA HIS A 81 5.94 -35.46 -10.34
C HIS A 81 4.71 -34.63 -10.74
N THR A 82 3.67 -35.26 -11.30
CA THR A 82 2.30 -34.70 -11.31
C THR A 82 1.42 -35.49 -10.33
N TYR A 83 0.73 -34.82 -9.40
CA TYR A 83 -0.29 -35.47 -8.57
C TYR A 83 -1.56 -35.71 -9.39
N VAL A 84 -2.03 -36.95 -9.40
CA VAL A 84 -3.28 -37.38 -10.03
C VAL A 84 -4.27 -37.68 -8.91
N LEU A 85 -5.41 -36.98 -8.88
CA LEU A 85 -6.56 -37.40 -8.08
C LEU A 85 -7.20 -38.63 -8.75
N GLU A 86 -7.18 -39.77 -8.06
CA GLU A 86 -7.86 -41.00 -8.50
C GLU A 86 -9.34 -40.97 -8.08
N LEU A 87 -10.15 -40.29 -8.89
CA LEU A 87 -11.56 -40.64 -8.96
C LEU A 87 -11.67 -41.89 -9.83
N SER A 88 -12.57 -42.80 -9.48
CA SER A 88 -12.73 -44.12 -10.09
C SER A 88 -13.00 -44.03 -11.60
N ASN A 89 -11.91 -43.90 -12.38
CA ASN A 89 -11.76 -43.87 -13.83
C ASN A 89 -12.62 -42.85 -14.62
N PRO A 90 -12.07 -41.89 -15.41
CA PRO A 90 -10.67 -41.56 -15.74
C PRO A 90 -10.21 -40.16 -15.21
N LYS A 91 -8.90 -39.88 -15.34
CA LYS A 91 -8.16 -38.71 -14.81
C LYS A 91 -8.53 -37.41 -15.56
N VAL A 92 -8.83 -36.31 -14.85
CA VAL A 92 -9.22 -35.03 -15.48
C VAL A 92 -8.55 -33.81 -14.83
N LEU A 93 -8.12 -32.87 -15.67
CA LEU A 93 -7.53 -31.57 -15.30
C LEU A 93 -8.51 -30.43 -15.65
N ILE A 94 -8.68 -29.42 -14.79
CA ILE A 94 -9.52 -28.23 -15.06
C ILE A 94 -8.65 -26.97 -15.03
N ARG A 95 -8.64 -26.20 -16.12
CA ARG A 95 -8.17 -24.80 -16.17
C ARG A 95 -9.31 -23.94 -16.73
N PRO A 96 -9.65 -22.78 -16.15
CA PRO A 96 -10.52 -21.82 -16.84
C PRO A 96 -9.74 -21.17 -17.98
N SER A 97 -10.31 -21.12 -19.18
CA SER A 97 -9.71 -20.34 -20.28
C SER A 97 -10.09 -18.86 -20.13
N PHE A 98 -9.09 -17.99 -20.07
CA PHE A 98 -9.25 -16.52 -20.04
C PHE A 98 -9.95 -15.96 -21.30
N LYS A 99 -10.14 -16.81 -22.32
CA LYS A 99 -10.79 -16.49 -23.61
C LYS A 99 -12.31 -16.39 -23.51
N GLU A 100 -12.94 -17.05 -22.53
CA GLU A 100 -14.41 -17.04 -22.36
C GLU A 100 -14.92 -15.89 -21.47
N LEU A 101 -14.06 -15.32 -20.62
CA LEU A 101 -14.36 -14.13 -19.81
C LEU A 101 -14.35 -12.84 -20.66
N LEU A 102 -13.42 -12.72 -21.60
CA LEU A 102 -13.33 -11.61 -22.54
C LEU A 102 -14.51 -11.56 -23.54
N ALA A 103 -15.00 -12.72 -23.98
CA ALA A 103 -16.12 -12.80 -24.93
C ALA A 103 -17.47 -12.33 -24.35
N LYS A 104 -17.60 -12.23 -23.01
CA LYS A 104 -18.81 -11.72 -22.33
C LYS A 104 -18.86 -10.20 -22.26
N TYR A 105 -17.73 -9.49 -22.37
CA TYR A 105 -17.67 -8.03 -22.28
C TYR A 105 -17.77 -7.30 -23.63
N GLU A 106 -17.55 -7.98 -24.77
CA GLU A 106 -17.68 -7.38 -26.10
C GLU A 106 -19.12 -7.36 -26.66
N LYS A 107 -20.11 -7.87 -25.92
CA LYS A 107 -21.51 -7.96 -26.36
C LYS A 107 -22.47 -6.98 -25.67
N LYS A 108 -22.04 -5.75 -25.38
CA LYS A 108 -22.95 -4.60 -25.18
C LYS A 108 -22.26 -3.33 -25.69
N GLY A 109 -22.53 -2.99 -26.95
CA GLY A 109 -21.86 -1.89 -27.64
C GLY A 109 -22.09 -0.52 -26.98
N VAL A 110 -21.06 0.00 -26.32
CA VAL A 110 -20.86 1.43 -26.05
C VAL A 110 -19.35 1.71 -26.09
N VAL A 111 -18.82 1.93 -27.29
CA VAL A 111 -17.55 2.65 -27.48
C VAL A 111 -17.80 3.69 -28.57
N GLN A 112 -18.06 4.94 -28.16
CA GLN A 112 -17.95 6.06 -29.08
C GLN A 112 -16.45 6.29 -29.35
N LYS A 113 -16.05 6.10 -30.61
CA LYS A 113 -14.74 6.52 -31.12
C LYS A 113 -14.58 8.03 -30.92
N GLN A 114 -13.75 8.48 -29.98
CA GLN A 114 -13.25 9.85 -30.02
C GLN A 114 -12.31 10.01 -31.21
N LYS A 115 -12.65 10.96 -32.10
CA LYS A 115 -11.82 11.44 -33.20
C LYS A 115 -10.56 12.11 -32.63
N GLY A 116 -9.44 11.87 -33.30
CA GLY A 116 -8.12 12.40 -32.94
C GLY A 116 -8.10 13.91 -32.72
N ARG A 117 -7.31 14.33 -31.73
CA ARG A 117 -7.03 15.73 -31.43
C ARG A 117 -5.85 16.19 -32.31
N PRO A 118 -5.92 17.39 -32.92
CA PRO A 118 -4.90 17.86 -33.85
C PRO A 118 -3.62 18.32 -33.13
N ASP A 119 -2.48 18.04 -33.76
CA ASP A 119 -1.16 18.59 -33.43
C ASP A 119 -1.20 20.12 -33.50
N ASN A 120 -1.16 20.79 -32.34
CA ASN A 120 -0.61 22.12 -32.13
C ASN A 120 -0.85 22.57 -30.68
N VAL A 121 0.10 22.28 -29.78
CA VAL A 121 0.24 23.07 -28.56
C VAL A 121 1.69 23.54 -28.49
N LYS A 122 1.82 24.86 -28.61
CA LYS A 122 3.07 25.61 -28.45
C LYS A 122 3.62 25.40 -27.05
N ASP A 123 4.95 25.29 -26.96
CA ASP A 123 5.74 25.36 -25.74
C ASP A 123 5.21 26.41 -24.76
N THR A 124 4.56 25.95 -23.69
CA THR A 124 4.31 26.73 -22.48
C THR A 124 5.27 26.27 -21.40
N LYS A 125 5.98 27.26 -20.84
CA LYS A 125 6.96 27.20 -19.73
C LYS A 125 6.59 26.21 -18.62
N PRO A 126 7.57 25.65 -17.88
CA PRO A 126 7.30 24.72 -16.78
C PRO A 126 6.39 25.39 -15.74
N SER A 127 5.19 24.85 -15.59
CA SER A 127 4.23 25.23 -14.56
C SER A 127 4.73 24.78 -13.19
N LEU A 128 4.32 25.51 -12.15
CA LEU A 128 4.53 25.18 -10.73
C LEU A 128 4.39 23.66 -10.48
N SER A 129 5.27 23.09 -9.67
CA SER A 129 5.21 21.67 -9.27
C SER A 129 3.80 21.34 -8.80
N GLN A 130 3.16 20.36 -9.44
CA GLN A 130 1.80 19.96 -9.07
C GLN A 130 1.88 19.13 -7.79
N VAL A 131 1.55 19.77 -6.67
CA VAL A 131 1.42 19.12 -5.37
C VAL A 131 -0.03 18.70 -5.20
N GLN A 132 -0.23 17.46 -4.81
CA GLN A 132 -1.53 16.91 -4.53
C GLN A 132 -1.58 16.41 -3.09
N LEU A 133 -2.67 16.70 -2.39
CA LEU A 133 -2.92 16.20 -1.04
C LEU A 133 -4.16 15.32 -1.06
N SER A 134 -4.01 14.05 -0.71
CA SER A 134 -5.14 13.18 -0.41
C SER A 134 -5.59 13.49 1.03
N LEU A 135 -6.83 13.96 1.18
CA LEU A 135 -7.43 14.35 2.45
C LEU A 135 -8.63 13.46 2.71
N SER A 136 -8.55 12.67 3.77
CA SER A 136 -9.73 12.08 4.39
C SER A 136 -10.37 13.09 5.35
N GLN A 137 -11.13 14.04 4.81
CA GLN A 137 -12.06 14.83 5.64
C GLN A 137 -13.32 14.00 5.86
N GLY A 138 -13.62 13.69 7.12
CA GLY A 138 -14.87 13.02 7.51
C GLY A 138 -14.64 11.96 8.58
N ASP A 139 -14.10 10.81 8.19
CA ASP A 139 -14.22 9.60 9.02
C ASP A 139 -12.97 9.30 9.85
N VAL A 140 -11.78 9.54 9.30
CA VAL A 140 -10.50 9.13 9.91
C VAL A 140 -10.20 9.88 11.21
N GLY A 141 -10.55 11.17 11.31
CA GLY A 141 -10.30 11.96 12.51
C GLY A 141 -11.25 11.66 13.68
N ASN A 142 -12.37 10.98 13.41
CA ASN A 142 -13.32 10.52 14.42
C ASN A 142 -12.93 9.17 15.03
N VAL A 143 -11.96 8.49 14.42
CA VAL A 143 -11.46 7.20 14.90
C VAL A 143 -10.82 7.37 16.28
N TYR A 144 -11.24 6.49 17.20
CA TYR A 144 -10.83 6.50 18.59
C TYR A 144 -10.23 5.15 18.98
N PHE A 145 -8.91 5.10 19.15
CA PHE A 145 -8.18 3.89 19.55
C PHE A 145 -8.47 3.43 20.99
N GLY A 146 -9.23 4.20 21.77
CA GLY A 146 -9.55 3.87 23.16
C GLY A 146 -9.02 4.87 24.19
N PRO A 147 -9.44 4.68 25.46
CA PRO A 147 -9.03 5.52 26.57
C PRO A 147 -7.52 5.43 26.79
N ASN A 148 -6.89 6.57 27.04
CA ASN A 148 -5.44 6.72 27.30
C ASN A 148 -4.49 6.27 26.17
N HIS A 149 -4.98 5.64 25.09
CA HIS A 149 -4.16 5.25 23.96
C HIS A 149 -3.47 6.46 23.31
N PRO A 150 -2.15 6.44 23.05
CA PRO A 150 -1.40 7.62 22.59
C PRO A 150 -1.72 8.01 21.14
N MET A 151 -2.00 7.05 20.25
CA MET A 151 -2.44 7.34 18.88
C MET A 151 -3.80 8.03 18.88
N LYS A 152 -3.82 9.27 18.37
CA LYS A 152 -5.04 10.10 18.24
C LYS A 152 -5.19 10.58 16.79
N PRO A 153 -5.95 9.87 15.94
CA PRO A 153 -6.24 10.27 14.57
C PRO A 153 -6.79 11.70 14.42
N HIS A 154 -7.41 12.25 15.47
CA HIS A 154 -7.80 13.67 15.55
C HIS A 154 -6.71 14.68 15.14
N ARG A 155 -5.42 14.35 15.30
CA ARG A 155 -4.29 15.17 14.80
C ARG A 155 -4.37 15.46 13.28
N LEU A 156 -5.00 14.58 12.51
CA LEU A 156 -5.24 14.76 11.08
C LEU A 156 -6.26 15.87 10.80
N CYS A 157 -7.35 15.93 11.58
CA CYS A 157 -8.32 17.01 11.51
C CYS A 157 -7.68 18.37 11.85
N MET A 158 -6.84 18.40 12.88
CA MET A 158 -6.11 19.61 13.28
C MET A 158 -5.16 20.07 12.16
N THR A 159 -4.39 19.15 11.59
CA THR A 159 -3.49 19.44 10.45
C THR A 159 -4.26 20.01 9.27
N HIS A 160 -5.36 19.36 8.89
CA HIS A 160 -6.18 19.79 7.77
C HIS A 160 -6.76 21.20 7.99
N HIS A 161 -7.26 21.51 9.20
CA HIS A 161 -7.77 22.85 9.47
C HIS A 161 -6.68 23.93 9.41
N LEU A 162 -5.44 23.62 9.82
CA LEU A 162 -4.33 24.54 9.61
C LEU A 162 -4.06 24.75 8.11
N VAL A 163 -4.00 23.67 7.33
CA VAL A 163 -3.84 23.72 5.87
C VAL A 163 -4.94 24.58 5.22
N LEU A 164 -6.19 24.45 5.66
CA LEU A 164 -7.30 25.29 5.20
C LEU A 164 -7.10 26.76 5.60
N SER A 165 -6.82 27.00 6.87
CA SER A 165 -6.78 28.35 7.46
C SER A 165 -5.61 29.18 6.96
N TYR A 166 -4.48 28.54 6.63
CA TYR A 166 -3.34 29.18 5.94
C TYR A 166 -3.55 29.35 4.43
N GLY A 167 -4.66 28.85 3.87
CA GLY A 167 -4.95 28.95 2.44
C GLY A 167 -4.09 28.04 1.56
N LEU A 168 -3.41 27.04 2.13
CA LEU A 168 -2.54 26.12 1.38
C LEU A 168 -3.33 25.26 0.39
N HIS A 169 -4.57 24.89 0.75
CA HIS A 169 -5.51 24.18 -0.12
C HIS A 169 -5.76 24.86 -1.48
N LYS A 170 -5.54 26.17 -1.60
CA LYS A 170 -5.71 26.89 -2.87
C LYS A 170 -4.56 26.71 -3.85
N LYS A 171 -3.47 26.05 -3.41
CA LYS A 171 -2.24 25.85 -4.18
C LYS A 171 -1.95 24.38 -4.49
N MET A 172 -2.88 23.50 -4.14
CA MET A 172 -2.77 22.06 -4.35
C MET A 172 -4.14 21.50 -4.69
N GLU A 173 -4.12 20.35 -5.36
CA GLU A 173 -5.33 19.60 -5.61
C GLU A 173 -5.64 18.73 -4.39
N ILE A 174 -6.91 18.71 -3.99
CA ILE A 174 -7.40 17.96 -2.83
C ILE A 174 -8.29 16.84 -3.31
N TYR A 175 -8.05 15.63 -2.81
CA TYR A 175 -8.84 14.46 -3.17
C TYR A 175 -9.30 13.73 -1.93
N ARG A 176 -10.51 13.16 -2.03
CA ARG A 176 -10.96 12.14 -1.09
C ARG A 176 -10.36 10.80 -1.55
N PRO A 177 -9.65 10.05 -0.69
CA PRO A 177 -9.14 8.74 -1.06
C PRO A 177 -10.28 7.75 -1.25
N HIS A 178 -10.10 6.79 -2.17
CA HIS A 178 -10.97 5.61 -2.17
C HIS A 178 -10.72 4.77 -0.91
N LYS A 179 -11.71 3.96 -0.53
CA LYS A 179 -11.52 2.91 0.48
C LYS A 179 -10.84 1.73 -0.21
N ALA A 180 -9.59 1.43 0.15
CA ALA A 180 -8.86 0.31 -0.43
C ALA A 180 -9.65 -1.00 -0.28
N TYR A 181 -9.77 -1.74 -1.37
CA TYR A 181 -10.44 -3.03 -1.38
C TYR A 181 -9.58 -4.09 -0.69
N PRO A 182 -10.17 -5.12 -0.06
CA PRO A 182 -9.43 -6.21 0.56
C PRO A 182 -8.37 -6.86 -0.36
N ILE A 183 -8.65 -6.94 -1.68
CA ILE A 183 -7.72 -7.48 -2.67
C ILE A 183 -6.48 -6.60 -2.91
N GLU A 184 -6.60 -5.28 -2.71
CA GLU A 184 -5.48 -4.35 -2.77
C GLU A 184 -4.62 -4.48 -1.51
N LEU A 185 -5.24 -4.59 -0.35
CA LEU A 185 -4.54 -4.83 0.92
C LEU A 185 -3.78 -6.17 0.90
N ALA A 186 -4.38 -7.20 0.32
CA ALA A 186 -3.81 -8.53 0.17
C ALA A 186 -2.70 -8.64 -0.89
N GLN A 187 -2.33 -7.55 -1.58
CA GLN A 187 -1.13 -7.53 -2.44
C GLN A 187 0.16 -7.71 -1.62
N PHE A 188 0.15 -7.25 -0.36
CA PHE A 188 1.23 -7.49 0.60
C PHE A 188 0.77 -8.40 1.73
N HIS A 189 -0.32 -8.03 2.40
CA HIS A 189 -0.77 -8.73 3.59
C HIS A 189 -1.33 -10.12 3.28
N SER A 190 -1.27 -11.04 4.24
CA SER A 190 -1.92 -12.33 4.06
C SER A 190 -3.45 -12.18 3.99
N ALA A 191 -4.08 -12.92 3.08
CA ALA A 191 -5.52 -12.81 2.84
C ALA A 191 -6.34 -13.13 4.10
N ASP A 192 -5.88 -14.06 4.93
CA ASP A 192 -6.52 -14.41 6.20
C ASP A 192 -6.41 -13.31 7.26
N TYR A 193 -5.32 -12.55 7.28
CA TYR A 193 -5.17 -11.38 8.16
C TYR A 193 -6.09 -10.23 7.74
N VAL A 194 -6.15 -9.93 6.43
CA VAL A 194 -7.06 -8.90 5.90
C VAL A 194 -8.52 -9.27 6.17
N GLU A 195 -8.89 -10.53 5.93
CA GLU A 195 -10.23 -11.03 6.19
C GLU A 195 -10.58 -10.98 7.68
N PHE A 196 -9.62 -11.28 8.56
CA PHE A 196 -9.80 -11.13 9.99
C PHE A 196 -10.07 -9.68 10.39
N LEU A 197 -9.25 -8.72 9.91
CA LEU A 197 -9.47 -7.30 10.16
C LEU A 197 -10.83 -6.82 9.62
N HIS A 198 -11.31 -7.39 8.51
CA HIS A 198 -12.61 -7.07 7.95
C HIS A 198 -13.79 -7.52 8.84
N ARG A 199 -13.64 -8.65 9.53
CA ARG A 199 -14.69 -9.25 10.37
C ARG A 199 -14.69 -8.78 11.81
N ILE A 200 -13.53 -8.39 12.34
CA ILE A 200 -13.37 -8.12 13.77
C ILE A 200 -14.04 -6.79 14.15
N THR A 201 -14.90 -6.84 15.17
CA THR A 201 -15.49 -5.65 15.81
C THR A 201 -15.33 -5.72 17.33
N PRO A 202 -15.51 -4.60 18.06
CA PRO A 202 -15.47 -4.62 19.52
C PRO A 202 -16.47 -5.61 20.13
N ASP A 203 -17.63 -5.78 19.52
CA ASP A 203 -18.67 -6.71 19.98
C ASP A 203 -18.28 -8.18 19.77
N THR A 204 -17.59 -8.49 18.67
CA THR A 204 -17.25 -9.88 18.33
C THR A 204 -15.88 -10.32 18.82
N GLN A 205 -15.03 -9.41 19.33
CA GLN A 205 -13.64 -9.70 19.66
C GLN A 205 -13.44 -10.89 20.62
N HIS A 206 -14.36 -11.07 21.55
CA HIS A 206 -14.34 -12.17 22.52
C HIS A 206 -14.48 -13.57 21.87
N LEU A 207 -14.97 -13.64 20.63
CA LEU A 207 -15.10 -14.88 19.86
C LEU A 207 -13.80 -15.27 19.13
N TYR A 208 -12.81 -14.38 19.04
CA TYR A 208 -11.61 -14.53 18.22
C TYR A 208 -10.31 -14.50 19.03
N ALA A 209 -10.30 -15.05 20.24
CA ALA A 209 -9.15 -14.97 21.16
C ALA A 209 -7.84 -15.52 20.56
N SER A 210 -7.92 -16.62 19.79
CA SER A 210 -6.77 -17.21 19.11
C SER A 210 -6.21 -16.29 18.01
N GLU A 211 -7.08 -15.72 17.20
CA GLU A 211 -6.74 -14.85 16.09
C GLU A 211 -6.22 -13.50 16.57
N LEU A 212 -6.80 -12.92 17.64
CA LEU A 212 -6.29 -11.72 18.29
C LEU A 212 -4.82 -11.90 18.71
N THR A 213 -4.52 -13.04 19.35
CA THR A 213 -3.14 -13.37 19.76
C THR A 213 -2.23 -13.59 18.55
N ARG A 214 -2.71 -14.35 17.55
CA ARG A 214 -1.95 -14.69 16.34
C ARG A 214 -1.60 -13.46 15.49
N PHE A 215 -2.53 -12.53 15.38
CA PHE A 215 -2.40 -11.33 14.55
C PHE A 215 -1.96 -10.10 15.34
N ASN A 216 -1.60 -10.30 16.62
CA ASN A 216 -1.08 -9.28 17.53
C ASN A 216 -2.01 -8.06 17.73
N LEU A 217 -3.32 -8.31 17.84
CA LEU A 217 -4.29 -7.31 18.28
C LEU A 217 -4.51 -7.44 19.79
N GLY A 218 -4.34 -6.35 20.52
CA GLY A 218 -4.27 -6.34 21.98
C GLY A 218 -4.18 -4.93 22.55
N GLU A 219 -3.32 -4.73 23.55
CA GLU A 219 -3.20 -3.42 24.23
C GLU A 219 -2.67 -2.32 23.30
N ASP A 220 -1.57 -2.59 22.60
CA ASP A 220 -0.97 -1.61 21.67
C ASP A 220 -1.81 -1.50 20.38
N CYS A 221 -2.35 -2.59 19.85
CA CYS A 221 -3.19 -2.57 18.65
C CYS A 221 -4.63 -2.97 18.99
N PRO A 222 -5.43 -2.08 19.60
CA PRO A 222 -6.77 -2.40 20.09
C PRO A 222 -7.79 -2.56 18.97
N VAL A 223 -8.80 -3.39 19.21
CA VAL A 223 -10.01 -3.43 18.38
C VAL A 223 -10.90 -2.24 18.75
N PHE A 224 -11.28 -1.43 17.77
CA PHE A 224 -12.19 -0.30 17.94
C PHE A 224 -13.20 -0.21 16.78
N ASP A 225 -14.25 0.58 16.96
CA ASP A 225 -15.29 0.76 15.96
C ASP A 225 -14.73 1.31 14.65
N ASN A 226 -15.12 0.70 13.53
CA ASN A 226 -14.66 1.06 12.18
C ASN A 226 -13.14 0.91 11.97
N LEU A 227 -12.48 -0.01 12.70
CA LEU A 227 -11.06 -0.34 12.52
C LEU A 227 -10.72 -0.66 11.05
N PHE A 228 -11.49 -1.52 10.40
CA PHE A 228 -11.21 -1.89 9.01
C PHE A 228 -11.35 -0.69 8.07
N GLU A 229 -12.40 0.10 8.20
CA GLU A 229 -12.63 1.29 7.39
C GLU A 229 -11.50 2.33 7.57
N PHE A 230 -11.02 2.52 8.81
CA PHE A 230 -9.83 3.33 9.07
C PHE A 230 -8.63 2.83 8.25
N CYS A 231 -8.41 1.51 8.22
CA CYS A 231 -7.37 0.88 7.41
C CYS A 231 -7.54 1.09 5.91
N GLN A 232 -8.77 0.96 5.42
CA GLN A 232 -9.08 1.16 3.99
C GLN A 232 -8.79 2.60 3.55
N ILE A 233 -9.12 3.59 4.38
CA ILE A 233 -8.99 5.00 4.01
C ILE A 233 -7.53 5.43 3.92
N TYR A 234 -6.71 5.14 4.94
CA TYR A 234 -5.30 5.57 4.87
C TYR A 234 -4.51 4.79 3.81
N ALA A 235 -4.81 3.48 3.63
CA ALA A 235 -4.15 2.67 2.61
C ALA A 235 -4.56 3.11 1.19
N GLY A 236 -5.84 3.39 0.98
CA GLY A 236 -6.35 3.89 -0.29
C GLY A 236 -5.74 5.25 -0.66
N GLY A 237 -5.55 6.14 0.33
CA GLY A 237 -4.86 7.41 0.11
C GLY A 237 -3.42 7.27 -0.36
N THR A 238 -2.67 6.30 0.18
CA THR A 238 -1.29 6.03 -0.23
C THR A 238 -1.23 5.36 -1.62
N LEU A 239 -2.16 4.44 -1.92
CA LEU A 239 -2.30 3.82 -3.24
C LEU A 239 -2.67 4.83 -4.33
N ASP A 240 -3.65 5.70 -4.09
CA ASP A 240 -4.06 6.74 -5.03
C ASP A 240 -2.94 7.73 -5.31
N ALA A 241 -2.22 8.11 -4.25
CA ALA A 241 -1.05 8.97 -4.36
C ALA A 241 0.05 8.33 -5.23
N ALA A 242 0.36 7.05 -5.01
CA ALA A 242 1.32 6.29 -5.81
C ALA A 242 0.90 6.16 -7.29
N ARG A 243 -0.38 5.84 -7.57
CA ARG A 243 -0.93 5.76 -8.93
C ARG A 243 -0.77 7.08 -9.68
N ARG A 244 -1.02 8.20 -9.01
CA ARG A 244 -0.92 9.53 -9.63
C ARG A 244 0.51 9.94 -9.93
N LEU A 245 1.46 9.56 -9.07
CA LEU A 245 2.89 9.72 -9.36
C LEU A 245 3.31 8.87 -10.56
N ASN A 246 2.89 7.60 -10.62
CA ASN A 246 3.14 6.71 -11.76
C ASN A 246 2.58 7.27 -13.08
N HIS A 247 1.36 7.81 -13.03
CA HIS A 247 0.69 8.43 -14.19
C HIS A 247 1.17 9.85 -14.48
N LYS A 248 2.18 10.36 -13.76
CA LYS A 248 2.73 11.71 -13.93
C LYS A 248 1.64 12.80 -13.85
N SER A 249 0.60 12.55 -13.06
CA SER A 249 -0.49 13.49 -12.81
C SER A 249 -0.16 14.50 -11.70
N CYS A 250 0.92 14.25 -10.96
CA CYS A 250 1.49 15.16 -9.98
C CYS A 250 3.00 14.88 -9.82
N ASP A 251 3.76 15.86 -9.31
CA ASP A 251 5.17 15.70 -8.97
C ASP A 251 5.35 15.24 -7.51
N ILE A 252 4.44 15.70 -6.65
CA ILE A 252 4.43 15.44 -5.21
C ILE A 252 3.01 15.03 -4.82
N ALA A 253 2.88 13.92 -4.10
CA ALA A 253 1.62 13.49 -3.50
C ALA A 253 1.78 13.36 -1.99
N ILE A 254 0.79 13.79 -1.22
CA ILE A 254 0.83 13.82 0.24
C ILE A 254 -0.35 13.01 0.81
N ASN A 255 -0.08 12.15 1.77
CA ASN A 255 -1.09 11.45 2.59
C ASN A 255 -0.69 11.45 4.07
N TRP A 256 -1.12 12.47 4.82
CA TRP A 256 -0.83 12.57 6.25
C TRP A 256 -1.48 11.47 7.10
N ALA A 257 -2.53 10.81 6.59
CA ALA A 257 -3.20 9.72 7.31
C ALA A 257 -2.41 8.40 7.24
N GLY A 258 -1.58 8.23 6.22
CA GLY A 258 -0.71 7.06 6.02
C GLY A 258 0.62 7.16 6.76
N GLY A 259 1.56 6.30 6.40
CA GLY A 259 2.87 6.22 7.03
C GLY A 259 2.95 5.20 8.17
N LEU A 260 2.08 4.21 8.19
CA LEU A 260 1.96 3.21 9.26
C LEU A 260 3.00 2.10 9.06
N HIS A 261 4.25 2.43 9.35
CA HIS A 261 5.43 1.64 8.97
C HIS A 261 5.68 0.35 9.76
N HIS A 262 5.00 0.13 10.90
CA HIS A 262 5.25 -1.03 11.77
C HIS A 262 4.43 -2.27 11.38
N ALA A 263 3.36 -2.10 10.61
CA ALA A 263 2.48 -3.20 10.24
C ALA A 263 3.26 -4.27 9.45
N LYS A 264 3.06 -5.53 9.81
CA LYS A 264 3.76 -6.68 9.22
C LYS A 264 2.88 -7.36 8.19
N LYS A 265 3.44 -8.36 7.49
CA LYS A 265 2.71 -9.11 6.47
C LYS A 265 1.46 -9.79 7.04
N CYS A 266 1.57 -10.35 8.25
CA CYS A 266 0.53 -11.17 8.85
C CYS A 266 0.16 -10.75 10.28
N GLU A 267 0.54 -9.57 10.75
CA GLU A 267 0.22 -9.11 12.11
C GLU A 267 0.26 -7.58 12.23
N ALA A 268 -0.50 -7.05 13.19
CA ALA A 268 -0.42 -5.66 13.60
C ALA A 268 0.81 -5.44 14.49
N SER A 269 1.35 -4.22 14.51
CA SER A 269 2.44 -3.85 15.42
C SER A 269 2.53 -2.33 15.56
N GLY A 270 2.89 -1.83 16.73
CA GLY A 270 3.16 -0.39 16.95
C GLY A 270 2.05 0.54 16.44
N PHE A 271 0.79 0.25 16.78
CA PHE A 271 -0.41 0.99 16.36
C PHE A 271 -0.77 0.86 14.87
N CYS A 272 -0.03 0.04 14.11
CA CYS A 272 -0.17 -0.14 12.67
C CYS A 272 -0.79 -1.50 12.34
N TYR A 273 -1.82 -1.49 11.50
CA TYR A 273 -2.55 -2.71 11.10
C TYR A 273 -2.26 -3.08 9.63
N ILE A 274 -2.38 -2.11 8.71
CA ILE A 274 -2.03 -2.26 7.31
C ILE A 274 -0.82 -1.39 7.01
N ASN A 275 0.16 -1.94 6.29
CA ASN A 275 1.36 -1.23 5.88
C ASN A 275 1.09 -0.55 4.53
N ASP A 276 0.53 0.65 4.60
CA ASP A 276 0.19 1.45 3.41
C ASP A 276 1.44 1.84 2.60
N LEU A 277 2.58 2.00 3.26
CA LEU A 277 3.86 2.31 2.62
C LEU A 277 4.34 1.17 1.72
N VAL A 278 4.27 -0.07 2.19
CA VAL A 278 4.64 -1.24 1.37
C VAL A 278 3.72 -1.34 0.15
N LEU A 279 2.41 -1.14 0.32
CA LEU A 279 1.45 -1.14 -0.77
C LEU A 279 1.73 -0.01 -1.79
N GLY A 280 2.00 1.21 -1.31
CA GLY A 280 2.38 2.34 -2.15
C GLY A 280 3.70 2.12 -2.90
N ILE A 281 4.70 1.52 -2.26
CA ILE A 281 5.97 1.18 -2.90
C ILE A 281 5.78 0.10 -3.98
N LEU A 282 4.98 -0.94 -3.70
CA LEU A 282 4.65 -1.97 -4.70
C LEU A 282 3.95 -1.36 -5.93
N GLU A 283 3.06 -0.38 -5.71
CA GLU A 283 2.43 0.37 -6.80
C GLU A 283 3.48 1.18 -7.59
N LEU A 284 4.37 1.92 -6.92
CA LEU A 284 5.46 2.68 -7.59
C LEU A 284 6.41 1.75 -8.38
N LEU A 285 6.70 0.55 -7.87
CA LEU A 285 7.57 -0.43 -8.53
C LEU A 285 7.01 -0.96 -9.85
N LYS A 286 5.74 -0.71 -10.18
CA LYS A 286 5.21 -1.01 -11.51
C LYS A 286 5.88 -0.16 -12.60
N TYR A 287 6.22 1.09 -12.31
CA TYR A 287 6.76 2.04 -13.28
C TYR A 287 8.20 2.48 -12.96
N HIS A 288 8.62 2.35 -11.71
CA HIS A 288 9.95 2.74 -11.24
C HIS A 288 10.82 1.52 -10.97
N ALA A 289 11.97 1.45 -11.64
CA ALA A 289 12.96 0.39 -11.43
C ALA A 289 13.44 0.30 -9.97
N ARG A 290 13.62 1.47 -9.34
CA ARG A 290 14.15 1.66 -7.99
C ARG A 290 13.32 2.69 -7.24
N VAL A 291 12.90 2.35 -6.03
CA VAL A 291 12.16 3.24 -5.13
C VAL A 291 12.99 3.46 -3.86
N LEU A 292 13.21 4.70 -3.47
CA LEU A 292 13.89 5.04 -2.24
C LEU A 292 12.86 5.35 -1.14
N TYR A 293 12.90 4.61 -0.05
CA TYR A 293 12.14 4.88 1.16
C TYR A 293 13.02 5.60 2.18
N ILE A 294 12.57 6.76 2.67
CA ILE A 294 13.24 7.55 3.70
C ILE A 294 12.29 7.69 4.88
N ASP A 295 12.78 7.41 6.08
CA ASP A 295 12.00 7.41 7.32
C ASP A 295 12.65 8.31 8.37
N ILE A 296 11.90 9.31 8.84
CA ILE A 296 12.31 10.26 9.88
C ILE A 296 11.42 10.19 11.14
N ASP A 297 10.64 9.11 11.29
CA ASP A 297 10.03 8.72 12.55
C ASP A 297 11.10 8.45 13.61
N VAL A 298 10.76 8.62 14.89
CA VAL A 298 11.71 8.27 15.96
C VAL A 298 11.90 6.76 16.09
N HIS A 299 10.93 5.95 15.65
CA HIS A 299 10.99 4.50 15.64
C HIS A 299 11.58 3.97 14.33
N HIS A 300 12.23 2.82 14.40
CA HIS A 300 12.73 2.16 13.21
C HIS A 300 11.56 1.71 12.32
N GLY A 301 11.62 2.02 11.01
CA GLY A 301 10.64 1.63 9.99
C GLY A 301 10.70 0.16 9.61
N ASP A 302 10.57 -0.70 10.61
CA ASP A 302 10.87 -2.13 10.57
C ASP A 302 9.94 -2.94 9.65
N GLY A 303 8.65 -2.60 9.55
CA GLY A 303 7.71 -3.28 8.66
C GLY A 303 8.03 -3.04 7.18
N VAL A 304 8.44 -1.82 6.83
CA VAL A 304 8.87 -1.48 5.46
C VAL A 304 10.23 -2.12 5.15
N GLU A 305 11.18 -2.05 6.09
CA GLU A 305 12.48 -2.71 5.94
C GLU A 305 12.35 -4.22 5.74
N GLU A 306 11.56 -4.90 6.58
CA GLU A 306 11.35 -6.34 6.48
C GLU A 306 10.71 -6.74 5.14
N ALA A 307 9.73 -5.98 4.65
CA ALA A 307 9.05 -6.26 3.39
C ALA A 307 9.99 -6.25 2.16
N PHE A 308 11.07 -5.46 2.23
CA PHE A 308 12.01 -5.28 1.13
C PHE A 308 13.44 -5.75 1.45
N TYR A 309 13.63 -6.47 2.55
CA TYR A 309 14.94 -6.84 3.08
C TYR A 309 15.82 -7.67 2.13
N PHE A 310 15.18 -8.36 1.17
CA PHE A 310 15.81 -9.25 0.20
C PHE A 310 15.83 -8.69 -1.24
N THR A 311 15.51 -7.43 -1.49
CA THR A 311 15.52 -6.84 -2.83
C THR A 311 16.39 -5.59 -2.94
N ASP A 312 17.01 -5.39 -4.10
CA ASP A 312 17.73 -4.16 -4.48
C ASP A 312 16.83 -3.11 -5.15
N ARG A 313 15.59 -3.47 -5.48
CA ARG A 313 14.62 -2.57 -6.13
C ARG A 313 14.03 -1.53 -5.17
N VAL A 314 14.18 -1.74 -3.87
CA VAL A 314 13.82 -0.76 -2.86
C VAL A 314 14.99 -0.57 -1.93
N MET A 315 15.36 0.68 -1.66
CA MET A 315 16.32 1.00 -0.61
C MET A 315 15.58 1.64 0.55
N THR A 316 15.74 1.10 1.76
CA THR A 316 15.19 1.68 2.99
C THR A 316 16.27 2.46 3.73
N VAL A 317 15.95 3.68 4.17
CA VAL A 317 16.85 4.52 4.96
C VAL A 317 16.10 5.08 6.16
N SER A 318 16.45 4.63 7.36
CA SER A 318 15.75 5.03 8.60
C SER A 318 16.66 5.72 9.60
N PHE A 319 16.20 6.84 10.15
CA PHE A 319 16.87 7.63 11.20
C PHE A 319 16.07 7.58 12.49
N HIS A 320 16.45 6.70 13.41
CA HIS A 320 15.61 6.36 14.56
C HIS A 320 16.42 6.26 15.85
N LYS A 321 15.74 6.30 17.00
CA LYS A 321 16.35 5.95 18.27
C LYS A 321 16.61 4.45 18.32
N TYR A 322 17.77 4.07 18.83
CA TYR A 322 18.13 2.67 19.02
C TYR A 322 18.83 2.42 20.36
N GLY A 323 18.61 1.24 20.93
CA GLY A 323 19.08 0.84 22.25
C GLY A 323 18.09 1.16 23.38
N ASP A 324 18.47 0.84 24.62
CA ASP A 324 17.65 1.05 25.84
C ASP A 324 16.23 0.45 25.78
N LEU A 325 16.09 -0.70 25.12
CA LEU A 325 14.79 -1.39 24.90
C LEU A 325 13.75 -0.51 24.18
N PHE A 326 14.20 0.45 23.37
CA PHE A 326 13.30 1.27 22.56
C PHE A 326 12.64 0.44 21.46
N PHE A 327 11.33 0.60 21.30
CA PHE A 327 10.54 -0.07 20.27
C PHE A 327 11.01 0.36 18.86
N PRO A 328 11.05 -0.53 17.86
CA PRO A 328 10.69 -1.96 17.87
C PRO A 328 11.84 -2.90 18.29
N GLY A 329 13.03 -2.37 18.58
CA GLY A 329 14.21 -3.15 18.97
C GLY A 329 15.07 -3.65 17.80
N THR A 330 14.71 -3.32 16.57
CA THR A 330 15.49 -3.56 15.33
C THR A 330 16.11 -2.25 14.81
N GLY A 331 16.89 -2.31 13.73
CA GLY A 331 17.52 -1.12 13.12
C GLY A 331 18.94 -0.86 13.62
N ASP A 332 19.67 -1.92 13.99
CA ASP A 332 21.10 -1.78 14.29
C ASP A 332 21.84 -1.30 13.04
N ILE A 333 22.98 -0.63 13.21
CA ILE A 333 23.83 -0.23 12.08
C ILE A 333 24.33 -1.44 11.25
N LYS A 334 24.27 -2.65 11.81
CA LYS A 334 24.63 -3.91 11.15
C LYS A 334 23.48 -4.53 10.36
N ASP A 335 22.26 -4.06 10.55
CA ASP A 335 21.08 -4.51 9.80
C ASP A 335 21.14 -3.82 8.43
N ILE A 336 21.72 -4.53 7.45
CA ILE A 336 22.07 -3.99 6.13
C ILE A 336 21.33 -4.68 4.99
N GLY A 337 20.31 -5.49 5.27
CA GLY A 337 19.64 -6.32 4.28
C GLY A 337 20.37 -7.63 4.00
N GLU A 338 19.71 -8.52 3.27
CA GLU A 338 20.23 -9.84 2.95
C GLU A 338 20.06 -10.19 1.46
N ARG A 339 20.85 -11.17 1.00
CA ARG A 339 20.86 -11.63 -0.40
C ARG A 339 21.00 -10.46 -1.38
N GLU A 340 20.12 -10.33 -2.36
CA GLU A 340 20.09 -9.22 -3.32
C GLU A 340 19.84 -7.86 -2.65
N GLY A 341 19.13 -7.83 -1.51
CA GLY A 341 18.89 -6.62 -0.72
C GLY A 341 20.03 -6.21 0.20
N LYS A 342 21.15 -6.95 0.22
CA LYS A 342 22.31 -6.58 1.03
C LYS A 342 22.91 -5.24 0.57
N TYR A 343 23.15 -4.35 1.54
CA TYR A 343 23.50 -2.93 1.40
C TYR A 343 22.37 -2.00 0.93
N TYR A 344 21.14 -2.50 0.79
CA TYR A 344 19.96 -1.70 0.44
C TYR A 344 19.05 -1.40 1.64
N ALA A 345 19.37 -1.90 2.83
CA ALA A 345 18.84 -1.37 4.09
C ALA A 345 19.92 -0.53 4.77
N ILE A 346 19.61 0.74 5.06
CA ILE A 346 20.53 1.69 5.68
C ILE A 346 19.92 2.21 6.97
N ASN A 347 20.48 1.76 8.09
CA ASN A 347 20.03 2.14 9.42
C ASN A 347 20.97 3.16 10.08
N ILE A 348 20.38 4.23 10.61
CA ILE A 348 21.07 5.30 11.33
C ILE A 348 20.57 5.27 12.78
N PRO A 349 21.14 4.41 13.64
CA PRO A 349 20.77 4.35 15.05
C PRO A 349 21.27 5.60 15.79
N LEU A 350 20.37 6.27 16.49
CA LEU A 350 20.62 7.50 17.23
C LEU A 350 20.28 7.34 18.71
N LYS A 351 20.79 8.27 19.52
CA LYS A 351 20.52 8.37 20.96
C LYS A 351 19.61 9.56 21.25
N ASP A 352 19.17 9.65 22.50
CA ASP A 352 18.29 10.71 22.98
C ASP A 352 18.84 12.12 22.73
N GLY A 353 17.91 13.06 22.60
CA GLY A 353 18.20 14.49 22.60
C GLY A 353 18.91 15.02 21.35
N ILE A 354 18.90 14.29 20.22
CA ILE A 354 19.50 14.81 18.99
C ILE A 354 18.88 16.15 18.60
N ASP A 355 19.73 17.13 18.30
CA ASP A 355 19.35 18.49 17.91
C ASP A 355 19.28 18.69 16.38
N ASP A 356 18.61 19.76 15.96
CA ASP A 356 18.44 20.13 14.55
C ASP A 356 19.76 20.18 13.78
N ALA A 357 20.78 20.80 14.36
CA ALA A 357 22.06 21.02 13.69
C ALA A 357 22.79 19.70 13.43
N SER A 358 22.68 18.75 14.35
CA SER A 358 23.30 17.43 14.26
C SER A 358 22.52 16.51 13.34
N PHE A 359 21.21 16.47 13.49
CA PHE A 359 20.31 15.65 12.68
C PHE A 359 20.36 16.09 11.21
N THR A 360 20.07 17.36 10.90
CA THR A 360 20.00 17.83 9.51
C THR A 360 21.34 17.73 8.78
N ARG A 361 22.47 17.93 9.48
CA ARG A 361 23.80 17.76 8.89
C ARG A 361 24.06 16.30 8.52
N LEU A 362 23.71 15.36 9.41
CA LEU A 362 23.87 13.93 9.15
C LEU A 362 22.94 13.48 8.02
N PHE A 363 21.65 13.82 8.12
CA PHE A 363 20.61 13.52 7.14
C PHE A 363 21.00 13.97 5.75
N LYS A 364 21.32 15.26 5.57
CA LYS A 364 21.71 15.83 4.27
C LYS A 364 22.92 15.13 3.67
N THR A 365 23.90 14.78 4.50
CA THR A 365 25.12 14.10 4.05
C THR A 365 24.85 12.67 3.57
N ILE A 366 24.06 11.91 4.33
CA ILE A 366 23.73 10.52 4.00
C ILE A 366 22.79 10.47 2.79
N ILE A 367 21.68 11.21 2.83
CA ILE A 367 20.68 11.18 1.77
C ILE A 367 21.24 11.68 0.43
N ALA A 368 22.11 12.69 0.43
CA ALA A 368 22.81 13.09 -0.80
C ALA A 368 23.55 11.92 -1.44
N LYS A 369 24.30 11.16 -0.62
CA LYS A 369 25.10 10.04 -1.12
C LYS A 369 24.23 8.86 -1.52
N VAL A 370 23.14 8.61 -0.78
CA VAL A 370 22.13 7.60 -1.13
C VAL A 370 21.55 7.89 -2.51
N VAL A 371 21.04 9.10 -2.74
CA VAL A 371 20.44 9.47 -4.04
C VAL A 371 21.47 9.40 -5.17
N GLU A 372 22.70 9.86 -4.94
CA GLU A 372 23.81 9.78 -5.90
C GLU A 372 24.14 8.34 -6.30
N THR A 373 24.14 7.42 -5.32
CA THR A 373 24.57 6.02 -5.53
C THR A 373 23.43 5.15 -6.04
N TYR A 374 22.24 5.28 -5.44
CA TYR A 374 21.09 4.44 -5.71
C TYR A 374 20.28 4.89 -6.93
N LEU A 375 20.32 6.19 -7.28
CA LEU A 375 19.62 6.76 -8.44
C LEU A 375 18.13 6.33 -8.48
N PRO A 376 17.32 6.63 -7.44
CA PRO A 376 15.93 6.22 -7.40
C PRO A 376 15.08 6.90 -8.48
N GLY A 377 14.05 6.21 -8.95
CA GLY A 377 13.04 6.75 -9.87
C GLY A 377 11.87 7.42 -9.16
N ALA A 378 11.61 7.06 -7.90
CA ALA A 378 10.61 7.66 -7.01
C ALA A 378 11.12 7.62 -5.57
N ILE A 379 10.65 8.55 -4.73
CA ILE A 379 10.96 8.62 -3.30
C ILE A 379 9.65 8.53 -2.51
N VAL A 380 9.65 7.72 -1.46
CA VAL A 380 8.63 7.73 -0.41
C VAL A 380 9.29 8.28 0.85
N LEU A 381 8.76 9.38 1.39
CA LEU A 381 9.24 10.03 2.60
C LEU A 381 8.18 9.93 3.69
N GLN A 382 8.43 9.11 4.70
CA GLN A 382 7.63 9.01 5.91
C GLN A 382 8.07 10.14 6.85
N CYS A 383 7.12 10.99 7.26
CA CYS A 383 7.35 12.18 8.10
C CYS A 383 6.76 11.99 9.50
N GLY A 384 7.14 10.91 10.17
CA GLY A 384 6.81 10.66 11.58
C GLY A 384 7.18 11.86 12.45
N ALA A 385 6.20 12.39 13.17
CA ALA A 385 6.33 13.64 13.93
C ALA A 385 6.64 13.40 15.42
N ASP A 386 6.85 12.16 15.83
CA ASP A 386 7.32 11.80 17.17
C ASP A 386 8.83 11.96 17.36
N SER A 387 9.58 12.21 16.29
CA SER A 387 10.97 12.67 16.35
C SER A 387 11.11 14.15 16.79
N LEU A 388 9.99 14.88 16.92
CA LEU A 388 9.97 16.24 17.44
C LEU A 388 10.26 16.31 18.93
N ALA A 389 10.80 17.45 19.36
CA ALA A 389 10.88 17.82 20.76
C ALA A 389 9.47 17.84 21.39
N ARG A 390 9.40 17.45 22.67
CA ARG A 390 8.16 17.43 23.48
C ARG A 390 7.11 16.44 22.97
N ASP A 391 7.48 15.47 22.16
CA ASP A 391 6.61 14.34 21.91
C ASP A 391 6.34 13.54 23.20
N ARG A 392 5.20 12.83 23.27
CA ARG A 392 4.83 12.06 24.47
C ARG A 392 5.57 10.72 24.59
N LEU A 393 5.99 10.15 23.47
CA LEU A 393 6.68 8.85 23.41
C LEU A 393 8.13 9.02 22.93
N GLY A 394 8.36 9.88 21.95
CA GLY A 394 9.69 10.17 21.41
C GLY A 394 10.57 10.97 22.38
N CYS A 395 11.88 10.81 22.22
CA CYS A 395 12.89 11.45 23.08
C CYS A 395 13.99 12.17 22.29
N PHE A 396 13.69 12.58 21.05
CA PHE A 396 14.52 13.52 20.30
C PHE A 396 14.21 14.97 20.67
N ASN A 397 15.00 15.89 20.14
CA ASN A 397 14.86 17.32 20.42
C ASN A 397 14.84 18.15 19.13
N LEU A 398 14.15 17.65 18.10
CA LEU A 398 13.99 18.34 16.82
C LEU A 398 12.93 19.44 16.91
N SER A 399 13.23 20.60 16.33
CA SER A 399 12.22 21.61 16.04
C SER A 399 11.42 21.23 14.79
N ILE A 400 10.27 21.88 14.61
CA ILE A 400 9.47 21.76 13.39
C ILE A 400 10.28 22.20 12.17
N GLU A 401 11.12 23.23 12.29
CA GLU A 401 11.99 23.68 11.20
C GLU A 401 13.12 22.69 10.90
N GLY A 402 13.72 22.09 11.93
CA GLY A 402 14.74 21.06 11.76
C GLY A 402 14.20 19.83 11.04
N HIS A 403 12.99 19.40 11.40
CA HIS A 403 12.27 18.30 10.78
C HIS A 403 11.89 18.65 9.33
N ALA A 404 11.25 19.81 9.09
CA ALA A 404 10.86 20.27 7.75
C ALA A 404 12.05 20.56 6.81
N GLU A 405 13.26 20.83 7.33
CA GLU A 405 14.48 20.93 6.52
C GLU A 405 14.87 19.59 5.87
N CYS A 406 14.41 18.45 6.40
CA CYS A 406 14.56 17.14 5.77
C CYS A 406 13.68 17.04 4.52
N VAL A 407 12.39 17.36 4.66
CA VAL A 407 11.44 17.44 3.53
C VAL A 407 11.94 18.39 2.44
N LYS A 408 12.36 19.60 2.83
CA LYS A 408 12.92 20.60 1.91
C LYS A 408 14.16 20.09 1.18
N PHE A 409 14.99 19.29 1.84
CA PHE A 409 16.17 18.72 1.22
C PHE A 409 15.81 17.62 0.21
N VAL A 410 14.91 16.72 0.56
CA VAL A 410 14.44 15.65 -0.32
C VAL A 410 13.74 16.22 -1.55
N LYS A 411 12.87 17.22 -1.37
CA LYS A 411 12.19 17.91 -2.47
C LYS A 411 13.15 18.44 -3.55
N LYS A 412 14.35 18.90 -3.18
CA LYS A 412 15.33 19.48 -4.12
C LYS A 412 15.86 18.50 -5.17
N PHE A 413 15.71 17.19 -4.95
CA PHE A 413 16.14 16.21 -5.95
C PHE A 413 15.22 16.18 -7.18
N ASN A 414 14.01 16.76 -7.10
CA ASN A 414 13.01 16.77 -8.19
C ASN A 414 12.73 15.37 -8.75
N ILE A 415 12.63 14.40 -7.84
CA ILE A 415 12.22 13.01 -8.12
C ILE A 415 10.77 12.88 -7.63
N PRO A 416 9.88 12.16 -8.33
CA PRO A 416 8.51 11.90 -7.88
C PRO A 416 8.47 11.54 -6.40
N LEU A 417 7.73 12.30 -5.60
CA LEU A 417 7.81 12.26 -4.15
C LEU A 417 6.44 11.98 -3.53
N LEU A 418 6.32 10.84 -2.87
CA LEU A 418 5.22 10.52 -1.99
C LEU A 418 5.60 10.90 -0.55
N VAL A 419 4.83 11.76 0.08
CA VAL A 419 5.03 12.17 1.49
C VAL A 419 3.89 11.61 2.32
N THR A 420 4.20 10.93 3.41
CA THR A 420 3.19 10.40 4.32
C THR A 420 3.35 10.93 5.73
N GLY A 421 2.36 10.69 6.57
CA GLY A 421 2.47 10.91 8.01
C GLY A 421 3.36 9.87 8.69
N GLY A 422 2.89 9.36 9.83
CA GLY A 422 3.66 8.49 10.72
C GLY A 422 3.25 8.64 12.17
N GLY A 423 4.17 8.36 13.10
CA GLY A 423 4.00 8.62 14.52
C GLY A 423 3.82 10.11 14.87
N GLY A 424 3.64 10.39 16.16
CA GLY A 424 3.44 11.75 16.68
C GLY A 424 2.27 11.82 17.68
N TYR A 425 2.59 12.08 18.93
CA TYR A 425 1.71 11.85 20.08
C TYR A 425 1.46 13.12 20.90
N THR A 426 2.18 14.20 20.63
CA THR A 426 1.77 15.57 20.97
C THR A 426 1.03 16.17 19.77
N LYS A 427 -0.28 15.86 19.66
CA LYS A 427 -1.13 16.16 18.48
C LYS A 427 -1.07 17.61 17.98
N GLU A 428 -0.88 18.57 18.89
CA GLU A 428 -0.73 19.98 18.58
C GLU A 428 0.54 20.24 17.77
N ASN A 429 1.64 19.59 18.13
CA ASN A 429 2.92 19.70 17.42
C ASN A 429 2.91 18.94 16.10
N VAL A 430 2.21 17.79 16.04
CA VAL A 430 1.97 17.08 14.78
C VAL A 430 1.28 18.00 13.77
N ALA A 431 0.18 18.66 14.19
CA ALA A 431 -0.56 19.57 13.33
C ALA A 431 0.30 20.73 12.82
N ARG A 432 1.11 21.34 13.70
CA ARG A 432 2.06 22.39 13.31
C ARG A 432 3.10 21.87 12.31
N CYS A 433 3.69 20.72 12.58
CA CYS A 433 4.74 20.11 11.78
C CYS A 433 4.26 19.83 10.35
N TRP A 434 3.20 19.05 10.19
CA TRP A 434 2.68 18.68 8.88
C TRP A 434 2.09 19.87 8.12
N ALA A 435 1.56 20.89 8.81
CA ALA A 435 1.17 22.14 8.16
C ALA A 435 2.41 22.89 7.60
N VAL A 436 3.50 22.98 8.37
CA VAL A 436 4.76 23.58 7.92
C VAL A 436 5.37 22.82 6.75
N GLU A 437 5.41 21.49 6.83
CA GLU A 437 5.91 20.63 5.76
C GLU A 437 5.05 20.74 4.50
N THR A 438 3.72 20.83 4.63
CA THR A 438 2.84 21.13 3.49
C THR A 438 3.21 22.48 2.86
N GLY A 439 3.49 23.51 3.67
CA GLY A 439 3.99 24.80 3.19
C GLY A 439 5.32 24.66 2.43
N VAL A 440 6.27 23.89 2.96
CA VAL A 440 7.56 23.59 2.31
C VAL A 440 7.36 22.90 0.95
N LEU A 441 6.46 21.91 0.88
CA LEU A 441 6.14 21.20 -0.34
C LEU A 441 5.50 22.12 -1.38
N LEU A 442 4.77 23.14 -0.95
CA LEU A 442 4.15 24.18 -1.79
C LEU A 442 5.01 25.42 -2.03
N ASP A 443 6.28 25.41 -1.64
CA ASP A 443 7.17 26.59 -1.67
C ASP A 443 6.54 27.86 -1.05
N THR A 444 5.77 27.66 0.02
CA THR A 444 5.02 28.69 0.73
C THR A 444 5.50 28.80 2.16
N GLU A 445 6.08 29.95 2.51
CA GLU A 445 6.43 30.26 3.90
C GLU A 445 5.15 30.64 4.68
N LEU A 446 5.01 30.05 5.86
CA LEU A 446 3.86 30.25 6.73
C LEU A 446 4.18 31.30 7.79
N PRO A 447 3.29 32.27 8.04
CA PRO A 447 3.40 33.15 9.20
C PRO A 447 3.45 32.33 10.49
N ASN A 448 4.21 32.81 11.49
CA ASN A 448 4.30 32.10 12.76
C ASN A 448 2.99 32.12 13.56
N GLU A 449 2.16 33.16 13.38
CA GLU A 449 0.85 33.28 14.02
C GLU A 449 -0.16 32.33 13.37
N ILE A 450 -0.80 31.48 14.17
CA ILE A 450 -1.82 30.55 13.70
C ILE A 450 -3.12 31.30 13.41
N PRO A 451 -3.63 31.26 12.16
CA PRO A 451 -4.91 31.86 11.82
C PRO A 451 -6.05 31.20 12.60
N ASN A 452 -7.09 31.98 12.89
CA ASN A 452 -8.27 31.49 13.59
C ASN A 452 -8.89 30.27 12.87
N ASN A 453 -9.19 29.23 13.64
CA ASN A 453 -9.72 27.95 13.15
C ASN A 453 -10.45 27.20 14.28
N ASP A 454 -11.20 26.16 13.92
CA ASP A 454 -12.06 25.41 14.84
C ASP A 454 -11.29 24.73 16.00
N TYR A 455 -9.99 24.53 15.86
CA TYR A 455 -9.12 23.91 16.86
C TYR A 455 -8.11 24.90 17.47
N ILE A 456 -8.30 26.22 17.29
CA ILE A 456 -7.32 27.24 17.71
C ILE A 456 -6.95 27.15 19.20
N GLU A 457 -7.91 26.76 20.05
CA GLU A 457 -7.72 26.64 21.50
C GLU A 457 -6.66 25.59 21.89
N TYR A 458 -6.44 24.56 21.05
CA TYR A 458 -5.38 23.58 21.28
C TYR A 458 -3.98 24.17 21.16
N PHE A 459 -3.82 25.32 20.49
CA PHE A 459 -2.54 25.97 20.29
C PHE A 459 -2.25 27.07 21.32
N ALA A 460 -3.13 27.25 22.31
CA ALA A 460 -2.90 28.14 23.45
C ALA A 460 -1.66 27.73 24.27
N PRO A 461 -1.03 28.67 25.01
CA PRO A 461 -1.38 30.10 25.10
C PRO A 461 -0.75 30.96 24.01
N ASP A 462 0.23 30.42 23.26
CA ASP A 462 1.05 31.21 22.35
C ASP A 462 0.39 31.42 20.98
N TYR A 463 -0.46 30.49 20.54
CA TYR A 463 -1.11 30.49 19.21
C TYR A 463 -0.10 30.59 18.06
N THR A 464 1.08 29.99 18.22
CA THR A 464 2.16 30.00 17.23
C THR A 464 2.46 28.63 16.65
N LEU A 465 3.01 28.61 15.42
CA LEU A 465 3.59 27.42 14.79
C LEU A 465 4.88 26.99 15.46
N LYS A 466 5.74 27.95 15.81
CA LYS A 466 7.03 27.65 16.43
C LYS A 466 6.85 27.23 17.88
N VAL A 467 7.56 26.18 18.27
CA VAL A 467 7.61 25.66 19.63
C VAL A 467 9.06 25.63 20.07
N ALA A 468 9.33 26.13 21.28
CA ALA A 468 10.68 26.12 21.82
C ALA A 468 11.13 24.69 22.16
N ASN A 469 12.32 24.34 21.66
CA ASN A 469 12.99 23.07 21.99
C ASN A 469 13.24 22.94 23.50
N LEU A 470 13.47 21.71 23.96
CA LEU A 470 13.79 21.43 25.35
C LEU A 470 15.27 21.73 25.62
N ASN A 471 15.58 22.14 26.86
CA ASN A 471 16.95 22.15 27.36
C ASN A 471 17.34 20.72 27.77
N MET A 472 17.51 19.85 26.76
CA MET A 472 17.84 18.44 26.89
C MET A 472 19.28 18.20 26.41
N ASP A 473 20.01 17.33 27.10
CA ASP A 473 21.35 16.95 26.68
C ASP A 473 21.31 16.11 25.41
N ASN A 474 22.09 16.48 24.40
CA ASN A 474 22.26 15.69 23.19
C ASN A 474 23.30 14.59 23.43
N LEU A 475 22.85 13.34 23.55
CA LEU A 475 23.72 12.18 23.81
C LEU A 475 24.48 11.70 22.57
N ASN A 476 24.24 12.33 21.41
CA ASN A 476 24.86 12.00 20.13
C ASN A 476 26.15 12.80 19.94
N SER A 477 27.23 12.32 20.56
CA SER A 477 28.54 12.97 20.41
C SER A 477 28.97 13.05 18.94
N LYS A 478 29.76 14.08 18.61
CA LYS A 478 30.28 14.27 17.24
C LYS A 478 31.09 13.06 16.74
N THR A 479 31.80 12.38 17.64
CA THR A 479 32.55 11.16 17.32
C THR A 479 31.62 9.99 17.02
N TYR A 480 30.54 9.83 17.80
CA TYR A 480 29.52 8.80 17.56
C TYR A 480 28.85 8.99 16.19
N LEU A 481 28.33 10.19 15.91
CA LEU A 481 27.70 10.50 14.61
C LEU A 481 28.67 10.37 13.43
N SER A 482 29.94 10.72 13.63
CA SER A 482 30.97 10.53 12.60
C SER A 482 31.24 9.05 12.34
N SER A 483 31.22 8.20 13.37
CA SER A 483 31.42 6.76 13.24
C SER A 483 30.27 6.09 12.49
N ILE A 484 29.01 6.50 12.75
CA ILE A 484 27.84 6.04 12.00
C ILE A 484 27.96 6.44 10.54
N LYS A 485 28.25 7.73 10.29
CA LYS A 485 28.44 8.24 8.93
C LYS A 485 29.49 7.43 8.15
N VAL A 486 30.63 7.10 8.77
CA VAL A 486 31.67 6.31 8.10
C VAL A 486 31.16 4.92 7.71
N GLN A 487 30.51 4.21 8.63
CA GLN A 487 29.96 2.87 8.37
C GLN A 487 28.87 2.88 7.26
N VAL A 488 27.98 3.88 7.28
CA VAL A 488 26.98 4.06 6.22
C VAL A 488 27.66 4.33 4.88
N MET A 489 28.67 5.19 4.84
CA MET A 489 29.42 5.50 3.61
C MET A 489 30.19 4.28 3.08
N GLU A 490 30.66 3.39 3.94
CA GLU A 490 31.29 2.12 3.54
C GLU A 490 30.27 1.13 2.97
N SER A 491 29.08 1.06 3.57
CA SER A 491 27.97 0.25 3.05
C SER A 491 27.55 0.72 1.65
N LEU A 492 27.38 2.04 1.46
CA LEU A 492 27.04 2.62 0.15
C LEU A 492 28.12 2.40 -0.91
N ARG A 493 29.42 2.30 -0.54
CA ARG A 493 30.49 1.94 -1.49
C ARG A 493 30.40 0.50 -1.99
N SER A 494 29.72 -0.37 -1.25
CA SER A 494 29.58 -1.78 -1.60
C SER A 494 28.45 -2.02 -2.60
N ILE A 495 27.61 -1.01 -2.85
CA ILE A 495 26.54 -1.06 -3.85
C ILE A 495 27.15 -1.05 -5.25
N GLN A 496 26.87 -2.09 -6.03
CA GLN A 496 27.24 -2.13 -7.44
C GLN A 496 26.37 -1.14 -8.21
N HIS A 497 27.00 -0.31 -9.05
CA HIS A 497 26.28 0.65 -9.87
C HIS A 497 25.58 -0.13 -11.00
N ALA A 498 24.28 -0.36 -10.82
CA ALA A 498 23.32 -0.99 -11.74
C ALA A 498 23.25 -2.54 -11.75
N PRO A 499 22.29 -3.13 -11.02
CA PRO A 499 21.68 -4.38 -11.44
C PRO A 499 20.87 -4.14 -12.73
N GLY A 500 20.99 -5.04 -13.70
CA GLY A 500 20.17 -5.01 -14.91
C GLY A 500 18.71 -5.32 -14.56
N VAL A 501 17.81 -4.37 -14.73
CA VAL A 501 16.38 -4.60 -14.54
C VAL A 501 15.86 -5.34 -15.77
N GLN A 502 15.36 -6.57 -15.60
CA GLN A 502 14.60 -7.23 -16.64
C GLN A 502 13.29 -6.45 -16.87
N MET A 503 13.01 -6.14 -18.13
CA MET A 503 11.75 -5.49 -18.52
C MET A 503 10.61 -6.47 -18.20
N GLN A 504 9.77 -6.12 -17.22
CA GLN A 504 8.57 -6.85 -16.88
C GLN A 504 7.36 -6.11 -17.47
N GLU A 505 6.38 -6.84 -18.01
CA GLU A 505 5.10 -6.22 -18.37
C GLU A 505 4.45 -5.65 -17.11
N VAL A 506 4.08 -4.37 -17.18
CA VAL A 506 3.39 -3.65 -16.10
C VAL A 506 2.05 -4.36 -15.87
N PRO A 507 1.79 -4.95 -14.68
CA PRO A 507 0.48 -5.49 -14.37
C PRO A 507 -0.59 -4.40 -14.56
N PRO A 508 -1.75 -4.71 -15.15
CA PRO A 508 -2.79 -3.71 -15.36
C PRO A 508 -3.16 -3.05 -14.04
N ASP A 509 -3.42 -1.74 -14.08
CA ASP A 509 -3.98 -1.04 -12.94
C ASP A 509 -5.30 -1.73 -12.54
N PHE A 510 -5.56 -1.84 -11.24
CA PHE A 510 -6.89 -2.21 -10.79
C PHE A 510 -7.83 -1.08 -11.21
N TYR A 511 -8.54 -1.29 -12.32
CA TYR A 511 -9.52 -0.34 -12.83
C TYR A 511 -10.70 -0.31 -11.87
N ILE A 512 -10.70 0.66 -10.97
CA ILE A 512 -11.86 1.02 -10.18
C ILE A 512 -12.50 2.18 -10.95
N PRO A 513 -13.69 2.01 -11.53
CA PRO A 513 -14.44 3.14 -12.07
C PRO A 513 -14.59 4.17 -10.95
N ASP A 514 -14.27 5.43 -11.24
CA ASP A 514 -14.61 6.55 -10.35
C ASP A 514 -16.13 6.49 -10.11
N PHE A 515 -16.54 5.93 -8.97
CA PHE A 515 -17.89 6.10 -8.46
C PHE A 515 -17.86 7.39 -7.65
N ASP A 516 -18.09 8.51 -8.33
CA ASP A 516 -18.44 9.75 -7.66
C ASP A 516 -19.82 9.55 -7.03
N GLU A 517 -19.87 9.23 -5.73
CA GLU A 517 -21.11 9.31 -4.94
C GLU A 517 -21.71 10.72 -4.99
N ASP A 518 -20.90 11.73 -5.28
CA ASP A 518 -21.31 13.14 -5.43
C ASP A 518 -22.08 13.40 -6.75
N GLU A 519 -22.14 12.45 -7.69
CA GLU A 519 -22.99 12.52 -8.89
C GLU A 519 -24.39 11.90 -8.67
N LEU A 520 -24.69 11.33 -7.49
CA LEU A 520 -26.04 10.85 -7.18
C LEU A 520 -26.93 12.01 -6.76
N ASP A 521 -27.96 12.28 -7.57
CA ASP A 521 -29.02 13.24 -7.25
C ASP A 521 -29.70 12.84 -5.93
N PRO A 522 -29.67 13.68 -4.87
CA PRO A 522 -30.30 13.36 -3.59
C PRO A 522 -31.82 13.18 -3.67
N ASP A 523 -32.45 13.57 -4.79
CA ASP A 523 -33.89 13.39 -5.04
C ASP A 523 -34.22 12.12 -5.85
N GLU A 524 -33.24 11.39 -6.40
CA GLU A 524 -33.47 10.10 -7.05
C GLU A 524 -33.36 8.94 -6.05
N ARG A 525 -34.51 8.41 -5.61
CA ARG A 525 -34.55 7.14 -4.89
C ARG A 525 -34.31 5.99 -5.86
N VAL A 526 -33.19 5.30 -5.67
CA VAL A 526 -32.91 4.02 -6.33
C VAL A 526 -34.01 3.02 -5.94
N ASP A 527 -34.67 2.44 -6.94
CA ASP A 527 -35.78 1.49 -6.75
C ASP A 527 -35.34 0.27 -5.92
N GLN A 528 -36.22 -0.19 -5.03
CA GLN A 528 -35.95 -1.25 -4.04
C GLN A 528 -35.57 -2.58 -4.72
N HIS A 529 -36.03 -2.78 -5.96
CA HIS A 529 -35.63 -3.91 -6.80
C HIS A 529 -34.14 -3.91 -7.22
N THR A 530 -33.47 -2.76 -7.16
CA THR A 530 -32.03 -2.61 -7.44
C THR A 530 -31.19 -2.88 -6.20
N GLN A 531 -31.70 -2.57 -5.00
CA GLN A 531 -31.08 -2.95 -3.72
C GLN A 531 -31.22 -4.45 -3.44
N ASP A 532 -32.36 -5.06 -3.80
CA ASP A 532 -32.64 -6.48 -3.55
C ASP A 532 -31.98 -7.45 -4.55
N LYS A 533 -31.37 -6.95 -5.64
CA LYS A 533 -30.60 -7.80 -6.59
C LYS A 533 -29.24 -8.27 -6.05
N GLN A 534 -28.85 -7.89 -4.84
CA GLN A 534 -27.62 -8.34 -4.19
C GLN A 534 -27.78 -9.52 -3.23
N ILE A 535 -28.98 -10.09 -3.05
CA ILE A 535 -29.15 -11.29 -2.22
C ILE A 535 -30.12 -12.27 -2.89
N HIS A 536 -29.57 -13.27 -3.58
CA HIS A 536 -30.23 -14.55 -3.77
C HIS A 536 -29.29 -15.65 -3.28
N ARG A 537 -29.75 -16.46 -2.32
CA ARG A 537 -29.12 -17.70 -1.88
C ARG A 537 -29.48 -18.80 -2.89
N ASP A 538 -28.50 -19.63 -3.24
CA ASP A 538 -28.63 -20.69 -4.27
C ASP A 538 -29.30 -21.99 -3.74
N ASP A 539 -30.34 -21.87 -2.89
CA ASP A 539 -30.86 -22.99 -2.10
C ASP A 539 -32.31 -23.40 -2.45
N GLU A 540 -32.92 -22.88 -3.52
CA GLU A 540 -34.29 -23.29 -3.91
C GLU A 540 -34.34 -23.94 -5.30
N TYR A 541 -34.49 -25.27 -5.29
CA TYR A 541 -34.85 -26.09 -6.44
C TYR A 541 -36.34 -25.88 -6.77
N TYR A 542 -36.64 -25.44 -7.99
CA TYR A 542 -37.93 -25.70 -8.64
C TYR A 542 -37.69 -26.35 -10.00
N GLU A 543 -38.20 -27.57 -10.15
CA GLU A 543 -38.18 -28.37 -11.37
C GLU A 543 -39.34 -27.98 -12.30
N GLY A 544 -39.03 -27.61 -13.54
CA GLY A 544 -39.87 -27.86 -14.72
C GLY A 544 -41.01 -26.89 -15.05
N ASP A 545 -41.01 -26.41 -16.30
CA ASP A 545 -42.18 -25.84 -16.98
C ASP A 545 -43.14 -26.96 -17.41
N ASN A 546 -44.04 -27.35 -16.50
CA ASN A 546 -45.37 -27.90 -16.79
C ASN A 546 -46.06 -28.17 -15.45
N ASP A 547 -46.90 -27.25 -15.00
CA ASP A 547 -48.21 -27.64 -14.49
C ASP A 547 -49.20 -26.47 -14.59
N ASN A 548 -50.33 -26.79 -15.22
CA ASN A 548 -51.44 -25.91 -15.62
C ASN A 548 -52.27 -25.44 -14.42
N ASP A 549 -52.72 -24.19 -14.52
CA ASP A 549 -54.07 -23.64 -14.30
C ASP A 549 -55.14 -24.36 -13.45
N HIS A 550 -55.89 -23.49 -12.73
CA HIS A 550 -57.21 -23.63 -12.07
C HIS A 550 -57.18 -24.02 -10.58
N ASP A 551 -57.93 -23.41 -9.67
CA ASP A 551 -59.33 -22.96 -9.78
C ASP A 551 -59.65 -21.89 -8.72
N ASP A 552 -60.73 -21.16 -9.01
CA ASP A 552 -61.42 -20.14 -8.23
C ASP A 552 -61.79 -20.55 -6.79
N GLY A 553 -62.07 -19.56 -5.94
CA GLY A 553 -63.20 -19.69 -5.02
C GLY A 553 -63.05 -19.11 -3.62
N ALA A 554 -63.84 -18.09 -3.36
CA ALA A 554 -64.12 -17.50 -2.05
C ALA A 554 -64.54 -18.50 -0.96
N ARG A 555 -63.97 -18.35 0.24
CA ARG A 555 -64.69 -18.04 1.49
C ARG A 555 -63.75 -17.80 2.66
#